data_AF-A0A2W2DKQ6-F1
#
_entry.id   AF-A0A2W2DKQ6-F1
#
_cell.length_a   1.000
_cell.length_b   1.000
_cell.length_c   1.000
_cell.angle_alpha   90.00
_cell.angle_beta   90.00
_cell.angle_gamma   90.00
#
_symmetry.space_group_name_H-M   'P 1'
#
loop_
_entity.id
_entity.type
_entity.pdbx_description
1 polymer ?
#
loop_
_entity_poly.entity_id
_entity_poly.type
_entity_poly.pdbx_seq_one_letter_code
_entity_poly.pdbx_strand_id
1 'polypeptide(L)'
;MTVTNNNLLVRPATKADAGPLIAVLAEAFHEGPLADWLIPDPDERRTVYYRYFRDALYHGLQHGQVHTTSDQTAVAIWYPRLEP
;
A
#
# COMPACT_ATOMS: atom_id res chain seq x y z
N MET A 1 -17.89 3.77 -17.13
CA MET A 1 -17.89 2.38 -17.65
C MET A 1 -16.80 1.64 -16.92
N THR A 2 -17.14 0.63 -16.12
CA THR A 2 -16.14 -0.18 -15.40
C THR A 2 -15.63 -1.25 -16.36
N VAL A 3 -14.39 -1.14 -16.82
CA VAL A 3 -13.76 -2.19 -17.63
C VAL A 3 -13.32 -3.29 -16.67
N THR A 4 -14.03 -4.41 -16.67
CA THR A 4 -13.60 -5.59 -15.91
C THR A 4 -12.47 -6.27 -16.65
N ASN A 5 -11.23 -6.05 -16.19
CA ASN A 5 -10.06 -6.71 -16.72
C ASN A 5 -9.96 -8.13 -16.13
N ASN A 6 -10.45 -9.14 -16.86
CA ASN A 6 -10.38 -10.55 -16.43
C ASN A 6 -8.96 -11.16 -16.44
N ASN A 7 -7.95 -10.40 -16.86
CA ASN A 7 -6.52 -10.77 -16.83
C ASN A 7 -5.75 -10.12 -15.68
N LEU A 8 -6.43 -9.47 -14.73
CA LEU A 8 -5.81 -8.95 -13.51
C LEU A 8 -5.42 -10.12 -12.61
N LEU A 9 -4.12 -10.41 -12.56
CA LEU A 9 -3.57 -11.47 -11.71
C LEU A 9 -3.02 -10.86 -10.44
N VAL A 10 -3.31 -11.50 -9.31
CA VAL A 10 -2.63 -11.23 -8.04
C VAL A 10 -1.35 -12.07 -8.00
N ARG A 11 -0.23 -11.44 -7.67
CA ARG A 11 1.08 -12.09 -7.54
C ARG A 11 1.82 -11.59 -6.31
N PRO A 12 2.81 -12.34 -5.79
CA PRO A 12 3.74 -11.81 -4.81
C PRO A 12 4.45 -10.56 -5.34
N ALA A 13 4.59 -9.55 -4.48
CA ALA A 13 5.39 -8.37 -4.76
C ALA A 13 6.87 -8.64 -4.49
N THR A 14 7.71 -7.92 -5.20
CA THR A 14 9.17 -7.94 -5.05
C THR A 14 9.68 -6.56 -4.67
N LYS A 15 10.96 -6.45 -4.28
CA LYS A 15 11.59 -5.15 -4.02
C LYS A 15 11.57 -4.22 -5.24
N ALA A 16 11.51 -4.76 -6.46
CA ALA A 16 11.45 -3.96 -7.68
C ALA A 16 10.11 -3.24 -7.83
N ASP A 17 9.04 -3.76 -7.21
CA ASP A 17 7.71 -3.15 -7.23
C ASP A 17 7.57 -2.00 -6.20
N ALA A 18 8.57 -1.78 -5.34
CA ALA A 18 8.40 -0.94 -4.15
C ALA A 18 7.98 0.50 -4.45
N GLY A 19 8.59 1.17 -5.43
CA GLY A 19 8.28 2.56 -5.77
C GLY A 19 6.80 2.77 -6.11
N PRO A 20 6.27 2.08 -7.14
CA PRO A 20 4.86 2.15 -7.50
C PRO A 20 3.90 1.77 -6.36
N LEU A 21 4.20 0.71 -5.60
CA LEU A 21 3.28 0.26 -4.54
C LEU A 21 3.23 1.21 -3.33
N ILE A 22 4.31 1.93 -3.03
CA ILE A 22 4.29 2.99 -2.00
C ILE A 22 3.36 4.12 -2.41
N ALA A 23 3.37 4.50 -3.70
CA ALA A 23 2.46 5.52 -4.21
C ALA A 23 1.00 5.07 -4.12
N VAL A 24 0.70 3.82 -4.50
CA VAL A 24 -0.66 3.24 -4.36
C VAL A 24 -1.14 3.31 -2.92
N LEU A 25 -0.32 2.91 -1.95
CA LEU A 25 -0.68 3.00 -0.53
C LEU A 25 -0.87 4.44 -0.06
N ALA A 26 0.04 5.34 -0.42
CA ALA A 26 -0.06 6.74 0.00
C ALA A 26 -1.34 7.39 -0.54
N GLU A 27 -1.68 7.16 -1.82
CA GLU A 27 -2.89 7.70 -2.46
C GLU A 27 -4.16 7.06 -1.89
N ALA A 28 -4.21 5.74 -1.71
CA ALA A 28 -5.39 5.02 -1.22
C ALA A 28 -5.83 5.44 0.19
N PHE A 29 -4.89 5.94 1.00
CA PHE A 29 -5.16 6.39 2.38
C PHE A 29 -5.15 7.91 2.53
N HIS A 30 -4.84 8.68 1.47
CA HIS A 30 -4.65 10.13 1.54
C HIS A 30 -5.92 10.89 1.97
N GLU A 31 -7.10 10.34 1.68
CA GLU A 31 -8.39 10.95 1.95
C GLU A 31 -9.27 10.10 2.87
N GLY A 32 -10.23 10.75 3.52
CA GLY A 32 -11.24 10.10 4.35
C GLY A 32 -11.13 10.49 5.83
N PRO A 33 -12.16 10.15 6.63
CA PRO A 33 -12.31 10.67 7.99
C PRO A 33 -11.15 10.28 8.93
N LEU A 34 -10.51 9.13 8.71
CA LEU A 34 -9.32 8.74 9.47
C LEU A 34 -8.10 9.58 9.09
N ALA A 35 -7.95 9.89 7.80
CA ALA A 35 -6.82 10.64 7.28
C ALA A 35 -6.83 12.08 7.77
N ASP A 36 -8.00 12.72 7.74
CA ASP A 36 -8.20 14.09 8.23
C ASP A 36 -8.05 14.20 9.75
N TRP A 37 -8.37 13.14 10.50
CA TRP A 37 -8.17 13.09 11.94
C TRP A 37 -6.70 12.86 12.33
N LEU A 38 -6.01 11.94 11.65
CA LEU A 38 -4.66 11.53 12.01
C LEU A 38 -3.62 12.61 11.63
N ILE A 39 -3.75 13.20 10.44
CA ILE A 39 -2.87 14.24 9.93
C ILE A 39 -3.73 15.32 9.25
N PRO A 40 -4.16 16.36 10.00
CA PRO A 40 -5.11 17.35 9.50
C PRO A 40 -4.61 18.18 8.32
N ASP A 41 -3.29 18.45 8.25
CA ASP A 41 -2.69 19.20 7.15
C ASP A 41 -2.51 18.30 5.91
N PRO A 42 -3.16 18.60 4.77
CA PRO A 42 -3.09 17.78 3.57
C PRO A 42 -1.69 17.76 2.92
N ASP A 43 -0.93 18.85 3.01
CA ASP A 43 0.42 18.92 2.44
C ASP A 43 1.42 18.11 3.29
N GLU A 44 1.29 18.15 4.62
CA GLU A 44 2.06 17.28 5.49
C GLU A 44 1.66 15.80 5.33
N ARG A 45 0.36 15.53 5.18
CA ARG A 45 -0.18 14.17 5.08
C ARG A 45 0.41 13.36 3.95
N ARG A 46 0.61 13.97 2.77
CA ARG A 46 1.27 13.30 1.64
C ARG A 46 2.68 12.82 2.01
N THR A 47 3.46 13.67 2.67
CA THR A 47 4.84 13.34 3.07
C THR A 47 4.89 12.28 4.15
N VAL A 48 4.02 12.40 5.17
CA VAL A 48 3.97 11.46 6.29
C VAL A 48 3.53 10.08 5.83
N TYR A 49 2.46 9.97 5.02
CA TYR A 49 2.01 8.69 4.49
C TYR A 49 3.01 8.04 3.57
N TYR A 50 3.66 8.79 2.68
CA TYR A 50 4.70 8.23 1.84
C TYR A 50 5.82 7.59 2.67
N ARG A 51 6.29 8.27 3.72
CA ARG A 51 7.34 7.74 4.62
C ARG A 51 6.85 6.52 5.40
N TYR A 52 5.66 6.59 5.98
CA TYR A 52 5.06 5.50 6.74
C TYR A 52 4.89 4.25 5.86
N PHE A 53 4.30 4.39 4.68
CA PHE A 53 4.07 3.24 3.78
C PHE A 53 5.32 2.70 3.14
N ARG A 54 6.35 3.54 2.93
CA ARG A 54 7.69 3.04 2.57
C ARG A 54 8.19 2.07 3.63
N ASP A 55 8.16 2.47 4.90
CA ASP A 55 8.68 1.66 5.99
C ASP A 55 7.83 0.40 6.19
N ALA A 56 6.49 0.53 6.13
CA ALA A 56 5.55 -0.59 6.21
C ALA A 56 5.71 -1.59 5.05
N LEU A 57 5.91 -1.11 3.82
CA LEU A 57 6.09 -1.98 2.65
C LEU A 57 7.41 -2.77 2.74
N TYR A 58 8.52 -2.11 3.08
CA TYR A 58 9.79 -2.82 3.23
C TYR A 58 9.76 -3.81 4.39
N HIS A 59 9.10 -3.47 5.49
CA HIS A 59 8.89 -4.40 6.59
C HIS A 59 8.05 -5.60 6.15
N GLY A 60 6.96 -5.37 5.42
CA GLY A 60 6.11 -6.42 4.84
C GLY A 60 6.85 -7.32 3.86
N LEU A 61 7.68 -6.75 2.98
CA LEU A 61 8.50 -7.52 2.04
C LEU A 61 9.55 -8.40 2.74
N GLN A 62 10.00 -7.99 3.93
CA GLN A 62 11.03 -8.70 4.69
C GLN A 62 10.45 -9.73 5.68
N HIS A 63 9.32 -9.42 6.31
CA HIS A 63 8.80 -10.17 7.46
C HIS A 63 7.36 -10.66 7.28
N GLY A 64 6.68 -10.26 6.21
CA GLY A 64 5.29 -10.59 5.95
C GLY A 64 5.09 -11.23 4.58
N GLN A 65 3.88 -11.09 4.07
CA GLN A 65 3.51 -11.45 2.70
C GLN A 65 2.91 -10.24 2.02
N VAL A 66 3.51 -9.84 0.90
CA VAL A 66 3.03 -8.73 0.10
C VAL A 66 2.54 -9.26 -1.24
N HIS A 67 1.30 -8.93 -1.59
CA HIS A 67 0.70 -9.26 -2.87
C HIS A 67 0.32 -7.99 -3.61
N THR A 68 0.47 -7.99 -4.93
CA THR A 68 0.09 -6.90 -5.82
C THR A 68 -0.63 -7.45 -7.04
N THR A 69 -1.41 -6.60 -7.70
CA THR A 69 -1.88 -6.89 -9.06
C THR A 69 -0.75 -6.80 -10.09
N SER A 70 -0.89 -7.48 -11.22
CA SER A 70 0.09 -7.50 -12.31
C SER A 70 0.39 -6.11 -12.89
N ASP A 71 -0.60 -5.20 -12.86
CA ASP A 71 -0.50 -3.80 -13.27
C ASP A 71 -0.08 -2.85 -12.14
N GLN A 72 0.18 -3.38 -10.93
CA GLN A 72 0.64 -2.63 -9.76
C GLN A 72 -0.32 -1.52 -9.29
N THR A 73 -1.62 -1.68 -9.55
CA THR A 73 -2.66 -0.72 -9.12
C THR A 73 -3.23 -1.01 -7.74
N ALA A 74 -2.95 -2.17 -7.16
CA ALA A 74 -3.40 -2.55 -5.82
C ALA A 74 -2.34 -3.37 -5.09
N VAL A 75 -2.31 -3.24 -3.76
CA VAL A 75 -1.37 -3.97 -2.88
C VAL A 75 -2.03 -4.36 -1.57
N ALA A 76 -1.66 -5.53 -1.06
CA ALA A 76 -2.02 -6.02 0.27
C ALA A 76 -0.77 -6.47 1.02
N ILE A 77 -0.67 -6.08 2.29
CA ILE A 77 0.42 -6.47 3.20
C ILE A 77 -0.20 -7.30 4.34
N TRP A 78 0.31 -8.52 4.55
CA TRP A 78 -0.14 -9.43 5.59
C TRP A 78 1.01 -9.74 6.54
N TYR A 79 0.73 -9.71 7.84
CA TYR A 79 1.66 -10.13 8.89
C TYR A 79 1.14 -11.39 9.57
N PRO A 80 2.03 -12.31 9.98
CA PRO A 80 1.62 -13.45 10.79
C PRO A 80 1.04 -12.95 12.12
N ARG A 81 -0.05 -13.58 12.55
CA ARG A 81 -0.61 -13.35 13.89
C ARG A 81 0.37 -13.96 14.90
N LEU A 82 0.88 -13.14 15.82
CA LEU A 82 1.59 -13.65 17.00
C LEU A 82 0.58 -14.49 17.81
N GLU A 83 0.97 -15.71 18.19
CA GLU A 83 0.11 -16.56 19.04
C GLU A 83 -0.24 -15.82 20.35
N PRO A 84 -1.45 -16.04 20.93
CA PRO A 84 -1.89 -15.35 22.14
C PRO A 84 -0.95 -15.53 23.35
#